data_AF-A0A9E2N325-F1
#
_entry.id   AF-A0A9E2N325-F1
#
_cell.length_a   1.000
_cell.length_b   1.000
_cell.length_c   1.000
_cell.angle_alpha   90.00
_cell.angle_beta   90.00
_cell.angle_gamma   90.00
#
_symmetry.space_group_name_H-M   'P 1'
#
loop_
_entity.id
_entity.type
_entity.pdbx_description
1 polymer ?
#
loop_
_entity_poly.entity_id
_entity_poly.type
_entity_poly.pdbx_seq_one_letter_code
_entity_poly.pdbx_strand_id
1 'polypeptide(L)'
;MGQENEKSGQRIEIRGLVIPYEWDPAGNLVGVAISTYDENEYIVEMSDLARDLMGWLRLEVVVEGRIRLLEDGTRVLEVLRARPTGRPKGTVTGG
;
A
#
# COMPACT_ATOMS: atom_id res chain seq x y z
N MET A 1 17.32 24.22 -18.62
CA MET A 1 17.06 23.37 -17.45
C MET A 1 15.58 23.06 -17.46
N GLY A 2 15.21 21.90 -18.01
CA GLY A 2 13.82 21.48 -18.12
C GLY A 2 13.30 21.06 -16.76
N GLN A 3 12.33 21.80 -16.23
CA GLN A 3 11.54 21.33 -15.11
C GLN A 3 10.57 20.31 -15.71
N GLU A 4 10.84 19.03 -15.45
CA GLU A 4 10.05 17.89 -15.91
C GLU A 4 8.63 18.01 -15.34
N ASN A 5 7.66 18.19 -16.24
CA ASN A 5 6.25 18.20 -15.92
C ASN A 5 5.75 16.81 -15.47
N GLU A 6 4.64 16.80 -14.73
CA GLU A 6 3.67 15.71 -14.60
C GLU A 6 3.97 14.53 -13.64
N LYS A 7 3.86 14.80 -12.34
CA LYS A 7 3.20 13.85 -11.41
C LYS A 7 1.92 14.49 -10.84
N SER A 8 0.91 14.67 -11.69
CA SER A 8 -0.41 15.25 -11.38
C SER A 8 -1.38 14.25 -10.72
N GLY A 9 -0.88 13.22 -10.03
CA GLY A 9 -1.73 12.35 -9.21
C GLY A 9 -2.21 13.10 -7.97
N GLN A 10 -3.51 13.02 -7.67
CA GLN A 10 -4.06 13.59 -6.45
C GLN A 10 -3.39 12.94 -5.24
N ARG A 11 -2.77 13.75 -4.37
CA ARG A 11 -2.21 13.27 -3.11
C ARG A 11 -3.36 12.98 -2.15
N ILE A 12 -3.37 11.79 -1.59
CA ILE A 12 -4.40 11.36 -0.66
C ILE A 12 -3.80 10.60 0.53
N GLU A 13 -4.58 10.52 1.60
CA GLU A 13 -4.35 9.62 2.73
C GLU A 13 -5.43 8.53 2.71
N ILE A 14 -5.02 7.28 2.75
CA ILE A 14 -5.92 6.12 2.87
C ILE A 14 -5.63 5.37 4.16
N ARG A 15 -6.69 4.84 4.76
CA ARG A 15 -6.61 3.87 5.84
C ARG A 15 -7.16 2.54 5.35
N GLY A 16 -6.41 1.47 5.53
CA GLY A 16 -6.81 0.15 5.05
C GLY A 16 -5.92 -0.96 5.57
N LEU A 17 -6.25 -2.18 5.14
CA LEU A 17 -5.50 -3.40 5.44
C LEU A 17 -4.51 -3.68 4.33
N VAL A 18 -3.26 -4.00 4.68
CA VAL A 18 -2.31 -4.53 3.68
C VAL A 18 -2.69 -5.97 3.36
N ILE A 19 -3.02 -6.23 2.11
CA ILE A 19 -3.36 -7.56 1.61
C ILE A 19 -2.37 -7.98 0.52
N PRO A 20 -2.10 -9.28 0.38
CA PRO A 20 -1.34 -9.76 -0.75
C PRO A 20 -2.13 -9.58 -2.04
N TYR A 21 -1.46 -9.18 -3.12
CA TYR A 21 -2.07 -8.93 -4.42
C TYR A 21 -1.52 -9.86 -5.50
N GLU A 22 -0.20 -10.04 -5.55
CA GLU A 22 0.45 -10.83 -6.59
C GLU A 22 1.48 -11.78 -5.98
N TRP A 23 1.46 -13.03 -6.46
CA TRP A 23 2.44 -14.05 -6.13
C TRP A 23 3.15 -14.49 -7.40
N ASP A 24 4.45 -14.74 -7.31
CA ASP A 24 5.19 -15.38 -8.40
C ASP A 24 4.84 -16.88 -8.51
N PRO A 25 5.25 -17.57 -9.59
CA PRO A 25 5.01 -19.01 -9.74
C PRO A 25 5.67 -19.89 -8.67
N ALA A 26 6.64 -19.37 -7.91
CA ALA A 26 7.29 -20.08 -6.80
C ALA A 26 6.56 -19.87 -5.46
N GLY A 27 5.49 -19.05 -5.45
CA GLY A 27 4.69 -18.74 -4.26
C GLY A 27 5.25 -17.59 -3.42
N ASN A 28 6.23 -16.84 -3.92
CA ASN A 28 6.72 -15.65 -3.24
C ASN A 28 5.77 -14.47 -3.49
N LEU A 29 5.47 -13.71 -2.44
CA LEU A 29 4.71 -12.48 -2.57
C LEU A 29 5.54 -11.43 -3.31
N VAL A 30 5.03 -10.97 -4.46
CA VAL A 30 5.69 -9.96 -5.30
C VAL A 30 4.87 -8.68 -5.46
N GLY A 31 3.66 -8.62 -4.90
CA GLY A 31 2.84 -7.40 -4.90
C GLY A 31 1.84 -7.37 -3.75
N VAL A 32 1.54 -6.16 -3.26
CA VAL A 32 0.54 -5.91 -2.21
C VAL A 32 -0.47 -4.87 -2.66
N ALA A 33 -1.64 -4.91 -2.04
CA ALA A 33 -2.67 -3.88 -2.18
C ALA A 33 -3.11 -3.38 -0.80
N ILE A 34 -3.68 -2.16 -0.79
CA ILE A 34 -4.36 -1.62 0.38
C ILE A 34 -5.85 -1.76 0.17
N SER A 35 -6.51 -2.59 0.98
CA SER A 35 -7.96 -2.74 0.99
C SER A 35 -8.57 -1.79 2.00
N THR A 36 -9.40 -0.87 1.54
CA THR A 36 -10.10 0.11 2.38
C THR A 36 -11.46 -0.41 2.85
N TYR A 37 -12.04 0.22 3.88
CA TYR A 37 -13.36 -0.18 4.40
C TYR A 37 -14.51 0.04 3.42
N ASP A 38 -14.35 0.93 2.45
CA ASP A 38 -15.32 1.17 1.37
C ASP A 38 -15.14 0.17 0.22
N GLU A 39 -14.59 -1.01 0.52
CA GLU A 39 -14.35 -2.12 -0.42
C GLU A 39 -13.46 -1.77 -1.62
N ASN A 40 -12.81 -0.60 -1.62
CA ASN A 40 -11.87 -0.22 -2.66
C ASN A 40 -10.48 -0.79 -2.39
N GLU A 41 -9.89 -1.38 -3.42
CA GLU A 41 -8.52 -1.91 -3.42
C GLU A 41 -7.60 -0.98 -4.21
N TYR A 42 -6.43 -0.72 -3.65
CA TYR A 42 -5.39 0.09 -4.27
C TYR A 42 -4.14 -0.75 -4.43
N ILE A 43 -3.77 -1.07 -5.68
CA ILE A 43 -2.55 -1.81 -5.97
C ILE A 43 -1.36 -0.91 -5.67
N VAL A 44 -0.46 -1.37 -4.82
CA VAL A 44 0.74 -0.61 -4.48
C VAL A 44 1.75 -0.74 -5.61
N GLU A 45 2.20 0.39 -6.14
CA GLU A 45 3.33 0.41 -7.08
C GLU A 45 4.61 -0.06 -6.37
N MET A 46 5.30 -1.02 -6.99
CA MET A 46 6.52 -1.60 -6.42
C MET A 46 7.59 -0.52 -6.22
N SER A 47 8.01 -0.37 -4.97
CA SER A 47 9.00 0.60 -4.48
C SER A 47 9.63 0.08 -3.18
N ASP A 48 10.63 0.76 -2.63
CA ASP A 48 11.20 0.37 -1.33
C ASP A 48 10.15 0.41 -0.20
N LEU A 49 9.25 1.40 -0.22
CA LEU A 49 8.14 1.46 0.73
C LEU A 49 7.11 0.34 0.50
N ALA A 50 6.93 -0.13 -0.75
CA ALA A 50 6.09 -1.30 -1.01
C ALA A 50 6.68 -2.57 -0.38
N ARG A 51 8.02 -2.68 -0.32
CA ARG A 51 8.69 -3.78 0.38
C ARG A 51 8.47 -3.71 1.89
N ASP A 52 8.49 -2.52 2.47
CA ASP A 52 8.13 -2.35 3.89
C ASP A 52 6.68 -2.76 4.15
N LEU A 53 5.74 -2.41 3.26
CA LEU A 53 4.35 -2.83 3.34
C LEU A 53 4.17 -4.35 3.28
N MET A 54 4.98 -5.07 2.50
CA MET A 54 4.98 -6.55 2.53
C MET A 54 5.30 -7.12 3.91
N GLY A 55 6.10 -6.42 4.72
CA GLY A 55 6.33 -6.78 6.13
C GLY A 55 5.13 -6.52 7.04
N TRP A 56 4.13 -5.79 6.58
CA TRP A 56 2.92 -5.39 7.34
C TRP A 56 1.65 -6.07 6.83
N LEU A 57 1.77 -7.21 6.16
CA LEU A 57 0.63 -8.02 5.73
C LEU A 57 -0.38 -8.23 6.87
N ARG A 58 -1.66 -8.04 6.55
CA ARG A 58 -2.80 -8.16 7.47
C ARG A 58 -2.75 -7.17 8.64
N LEU A 59 -1.87 -6.18 8.60
CA LEU A 59 -1.91 -5.04 9.50
C LEU A 59 -2.67 -3.90 8.86
N GLU A 60 -3.37 -3.17 9.71
CA GLU A 60 -4.02 -1.94 9.32
C GLU A 60 -2.98 -0.82 9.29
N VAL A 61 -3.01 -0.03 8.21
CA VAL A 61 -2.04 1.01 7.91
C VAL A 61 -2.75 2.30 7.51
N VAL A 62 -2.07 3.42 7.76
CA VAL A 62 -2.35 4.70 7.12
C VAL A 62 -1.25 4.93 6.10
N VAL A 63 -1.65 5.13 4.85
CA VAL A 63 -0.77 5.33 3.72
C VAL A 63 -1.08 6.68 3.09
N GLU A 64 -0.03 7.45 2.88
CA GLU A 64 -0.07 8.70 2.14
C GLU A 64 0.59 8.46 0.77
N GLY A 65 -0.10 8.84 -0.30
CA GLY A 65 0.35 8.51 -1.64
C GLY A 65 -0.36 9.28 -2.73
N ARG A 66 -0.07 8.91 -3.98
CA ARG A 66 -0.76 9.41 -5.18
C ARG A 66 -1.46 8.27 -5.87
N ILE A 67 -2.74 8.45 -6.22
CA ILE A 67 -3.46 7.48 -7.04
C ILE A 67 -3.32 7.83 -8.52
N ARG A 68 -3.15 6.79 -9.35
CA ARG A 68 -3.41 6.81 -10.79
C ARG A 68 -4.47 5.77 -11.11
N LEU A 69 -5.47 6.16 -11.90
CA LEU A 69 -6.46 5.23 -12.46
C LEU A 69 -5.94 4.81 -13.84
N LEU A 70 -5.76 3.50 -14.04
CA LEU A 70 -5.41 2.94 -15.34
C LEU A 70 -6.67 2.82 -16.22
N GLU A 71 -6.47 2.60 -17.53
CA GLU A 71 -7.55 2.52 -18.52
C GLU A 71 -8.53 1.35 -18.26
N ASP A 72 -8.06 0.30 -17.59
CA ASP A 72 -8.84 -0.88 -17.20
C ASP A 72 -9.65 -0.67 -15.91
N GLY A 73 -9.58 0.52 -15.29
CA GLY A 73 -10.24 0.84 -14.02
C GLY A 73 -9.41 0.49 -12.78
N THR A 74 -8.20 -0.04 -12.96
CA THR A 74 -7.30 -0.38 -11.87
C THR A 74 -6.75 0.87 -11.18
N ARG A 75 -6.80 0.89 -9.84
CA ARG A 75 -6.26 1.99 -9.03
C ARG A 75 -4.87 1.64 -8.53
N VAL A 76 -3.87 2.35 -9.04
CA VAL A 76 -2.47 2.20 -8.64
C VAL A 76 -2.09 3.31 -7.66
N LEU A 77 -1.50 2.92 -6.53
CA LEU A 77 -1.03 3.81 -5.47
C LEU A 77 0.49 3.88 -5.46
N GLU A 78 1.03 5.05 -5.76
CA GLU A 78 2.42 5.41 -5.43
C GLU A 78 2.48 5.78 -3.95
N VAL A 79 3.22 5.01 -3.16
CA VAL A 79 3.35 5.23 -1.72
C VAL A 79 4.44 6.26 -1.45
N LEU A 80 4.07 7.36 -0.79
CA LEU A 80 5.01 8.40 -0.34
C LEU A 80 5.40 8.19 1.13
N ARG A 81 4.45 7.72 1.95
CA ARG A 81 4.65 7.41 3.37
C ARG A 81 3.65 6.37 3.82
N ALA A 82 4.06 5.47 4.71
CA ALA A 82 3.15 4.52 5.32
C ALA A 82 3.49 4.31 6.80
N ARG A 83 2.47 3.96 7.59
CA ARG A 83 2.63 3.58 9.00
C ARG A 83 1.53 2.61 9.44
N PRO A 84 1.82 1.63 10.29
CA PRO A 84 0.77 0.82 10.93
C PRO A 84 -0.07 1.67 11.89
N THR A 85 -1.37 1.41 11.95
CA THR A 85 -2.30 2.08 12.89
C THR A 85 -2.47 1.33 14.20
N GLY A 86 -2.21 0.02 14.21
CA GLY A 86 -2.25 -0.82 15.41
C GLY A 86 -0.93 -0.87 16.17
N ARG A 87 -0.99 -1.16 17.48
CA ARG A 87 0.17 -1.71 18.19
C ARG A 87 0.43 -3.13 17.64
N PRO A 88 1.67 -3.56 17.42
CA PRO A 88 1.94 -4.97 17.09
C PRO A 88 1.28 -5.83 18.16
N LYS A 89 0.40 -6.78 17.76
CA LYS A 89 -0.16 -7.77 18.67
C LYS A 89 0.99 -8.66 19.16
N GLY A 90 1.62 -8.27 20.26
CA GLY A 90 2.82 -8.96 20.73
C GLY A 90 3.50 -8.36 21.96
N THR A 91 2.76 -8.05 23.01
CA THR A 91 3.28 -8.22 24.38
C THR A 91 2.10 -8.49 25.31
N VAL A 92 1.64 -9.75 25.36
CA VAL A 92 0.96 -10.25 26.56
C VAL A 92 2.09 -10.49 27.56
N THR A 93 2.39 -9.49 28.38
CA THR A 93 3.03 -9.72 29.67
C THR A 93 1.92 -10.13 30.62
N GLY A 94 1.62 -11.43 30.68
CA GLY A 94 1.04 -12.05 31.88
C GLY A 94 2.20 -12.80 32.55
N GLY A 95 2.51 -12.63 33.84
CA GLY A 95 1.62 -12.38 34.96
C GLY A 95 1.68 -13.63 35.83
#